data_AF-A0A813LTQ7-F1
#
_entry.id   AF-A0A813LTQ7-F1
#
_cell.length_a   1.000
_cell.length_b   1.000
_cell.length_c   1.000
_cell.angle_alpha   90.00
_cell.angle_beta   90.00
_cell.angle_gamma   90.00
#
_symmetry.space_group_name_H-M   'P 1'
#
loop_
_entity.id
_entity.type
_entity.pdbx_description
1 polymer ?
#
loop_
_entity_poly.entity_id
_entity_poly.type
_entity_poly.pdbx_seq_one_letter_code
_entity_poly.pdbx_strand_id
1 'polypeptide(L)'
;MRRKDILSFLSRGGFFELELAPAIRDAGRRRALLTNAEQLLHVTRGRNVLLSSAALDPLEMRSPHDMANFAAVLGLRGALGRQSVSEVPFRALQRGALRRPLGA
;
A
#
# COMPACT_ATOMS: atom_id res chain seq x y z
N MET A 1 -15.49 1.21 2.44
CA MET A 1 -15.52 2.31 1.44
C MET A 1 -16.46 1.94 0.29
N ARG A 2 -17.19 2.90 -0.28
CA ARG A 2 -18.06 2.61 -1.45
C ARG A 2 -17.20 2.43 -2.71
N ARG A 3 -17.52 1.41 -3.51
CA ARG A 3 -16.82 1.08 -4.77
C ARG A 3 -16.63 2.29 -5.69
N LYS A 4 -17.67 3.11 -5.85
CA LYS A 4 -17.65 4.30 -6.72
C LYS A 4 -16.58 5.33 -6.30
N ASP A 5 -16.40 5.51 -4.99
CA ASP A 5 -15.47 6.50 -4.44
C ASP A 5 -14.02 6.03 -4.65
N ILE A 6 -13.75 4.73 -4.47
CA ILE A 6 -12.45 4.11 -4.75
C ILE A 6 -12.07 4.28 -6.22
N LEU A 7 -12.98 3.94 -7.14
CA LEU A 7 -12.72 4.03 -8.57
C LEU A 7 -12.51 5.48 -9.01
N SER A 8 -13.30 6.40 -8.47
CA SER A 8 -13.17 7.84 -8.71
C SER A 8 -11.84 8.40 -8.18
N PHE A 9 -11.38 7.93 -7.02
CA PHE A 9 -10.06 8.31 -6.49
C PHE A 9 -8.92 7.76 -7.36
N LEU A 10 -9.02 6.50 -7.81
CA LEU A 10 -8.03 5.90 -8.71
C LEU A 10 -7.97 6.60 -10.07
N SER A 11 -9.11 7.02 -10.64
CA SER A 11 -9.14 7.70 -11.94
C SER A 11 -8.44 9.06 -11.88
N ARG A 12 -8.43 9.71 -10.71
CA ARG A 12 -7.64 10.92 -10.44
C ARG A 12 -6.17 10.64 -10.12
N GLY A 13 -5.69 9.42 -10.31
CA GLY A 13 -4.31 9.02 -10.04
C GLY A 13 -3.98 8.98 -8.55
N GLY A 14 -4.96 8.69 -7.69
CA GLY A 14 -4.72 8.43 -6.27
C GLY A 14 -3.97 7.12 -6.04
N PHE A 15 -3.32 7.03 -4.88
CA PHE A 15 -2.60 5.86 -4.39
C PHE A 15 -3.14 5.47 -3.02
N PHE A 16 -3.19 4.17 -2.74
CA PHE A 16 -3.54 3.62 -1.44
C PHE A 16 -2.32 3.00 -0.80
N GLU A 17 -2.18 3.18 0.51
CA GLU A 17 -1.11 2.63 1.32
C GLU A 17 -1.67 1.57 2.27
N LEU A 18 -0.95 0.44 2.38
CA LEU A 18 -1.20 -0.60 3.36
C LEU A 18 0.02 -0.68 4.29
N GLU A 19 -0.20 -0.38 5.57
CA GLU A 19 0.84 -0.32 6.59
C GLU A 19 1.00 -1.66 7.33
N LEU A 20 2.23 -2.17 7.42
CA LEU A 20 2.52 -3.45 8.05
C LEU A 20 2.67 -3.38 9.58
N ALA A 21 3.46 -2.44 10.10
CA ALA A 21 3.84 -2.43 11.52
C ALA A 21 2.65 -2.41 12.49
N PRO A 22 1.54 -1.70 12.23
CA PRO A 22 0.36 -1.76 13.10
C PRO A 22 -0.20 -3.17 13.30
N ALA A 23 -0.08 -4.06 12.30
CA ALA A 23 -0.53 -5.45 12.35
C ALA A 23 0.43 -6.38 13.12
N ILE A 24 1.68 -5.97 13.33
CA ILE A 24 2.65 -6.68 14.17
C ILE A 24 2.29 -6.46 15.64
N ARG A 25 1.93 -5.22 16.01
CA ARG A 25 1.69 -4.81 17.40
C ARG A 25 0.41 -5.37 18.02
N ASP A 26 -0.67 -5.46 17.23
CA ASP A 26 -1.99 -5.81 17.73
C ASP A 26 -2.74 -6.76 16.80
N ALA A 27 -3.36 -7.79 17.39
CA ALA A 27 -4.13 -8.78 16.64
C ALA A 27 -5.42 -8.20 16.05
N GLY A 28 -6.03 -7.20 16.68
CA GLY A 28 -7.19 -6.48 16.15
C GLY A 28 -6.82 -5.72 14.88
N ARG A 29 -5.74 -4.94 14.92
CA ARG A 29 -5.16 -4.23 13.77
C ARG A 29 -4.75 -5.19 12.65
N ARG A 30 -4.23 -6.36 12.98
CA ARG A 30 -3.92 -7.40 11.99
C ARG A 30 -5.17 -7.88 11.25
N ARG A 31 -6.25 -8.17 11.96
CA ARG A 31 -7.53 -8.56 11.31
C ARG A 31 -8.07 -7.42 10.46
N ALA A 32 -8.04 -6.19 10.97
CA ALA A 32 -8.48 -5.01 10.23
C ALA A 32 -7.67 -4.81 8.94
N LEU A 33 -6.35 -4.96 8.99
CA LEU A 33 -5.49 -4.89 7.79
C LEU A 33 -5.92 -5.91 6.75
N LEU A 34 -6.10 -7.18 7.15
CA LEU A 34 -6.51 -8.25 6.23
C LEU A 34 -7.88 -7.95 5.59
N THR A 35 -8.89 -7.60 6.40
CA THR A 35 -10.23 -7.29 5.91
C THR A 35 -10.25 -6.06 5.00
N ASN A 36 -9.53 -5.00 5.36
CA ASN A 36 -9.47 -3.78 4.57
C ASN A 36 -8.71 -4.00 3.25
N ALA A 37 -7.60 -4.74 3.29
CA ALA A 37 -6.83 -5.08 2.11
C ALA A 37 -7.66 -5.93 1.13
N GLU A 38 -8.39 -6.94 1.62
CA GLU A 38 -9.27 -7.76 0.79
C GLU A 38 -10.32 -6.90 0.06
N GLN A 39 -11.04 -6.06 0.81
CA GLN A 39 -12.07 -5.18 0.24
C GLN A 39 -11.50 -4.20 -0.78
N LEU A 40 -10.34 -3.60 -0.46
CA LEU A 40 -9.68 -2.66 -1.34
C LEU A 40 -9.20 -3.35 -2.62
N LEU A 41 -8.52 -4.49 -2.50
CA LEU A 41 -7.94 -5.21 -3.64
C LEU A 41 -9.00 -5.83 -4.54
N HIS A 42 -10.16 -6.19 -3.99
CA HIS A 42 -11.31 -6.60 -4.79
C HIS A 42 -11.75 -5.52 -5.78
N VAL A 43 -11.69 -4.24 -5.39
CA VAL A 43 -12.09 -3.10 -6.25
C VAL A 43 -10.93 -2.59 -7.10
N THR A 44 -9.74 -2.44 -6.51
CA THR A 44 -8.58 -1.83 -7.19
C THR A 44 -7.85 -2.79 -8.12
N ARG A 45 -8.01 -4.11 -7.92
CA ARG A 45 -7.22 -5.16 -8.58
C ARG A 45 -5.71 -4.96 -8.43
N GLY A 46 -5.29 -4.37 -7.31
CA GLY A 46 -3.89 -4.04 -7.02
C GLY A 46 -3.35 -2.78 -7.71
N ARG A 47 -4.18 -2.05 -8.47
CA ARG A 47 -3.75 -0.81 -9.11
C ARG A 47 -3.50 0.29 -8.09
N ASN A 48 -2.29 0.87 -8.12
CA ASN A 48 -1.84 1.97 -7.26
C ASN A 48 -1.97 1.66 -5.76
N VAL A 49 -1.75 0.40 -5.36
CA VAL A 49 -1.64 0.01 -3.96
C VAL A 49 -0.17 -0.24 -3.64
N LEU A 50 0.33 0.43 -2.60
CA LEU A 50 1.70 0.25 -2.11
C LEU A 50 1.69 -0.30 -0.68
N LEU A 51 2.79 -0.97 -0.33
CA LEU A 51 3.03 -1.43 1.03
C LEU A 51 4.11 -0.57 1.67
N SER A 52 3.92 -0.23 2.94
CA SER A 52 4.90 0.49 3.75
C SER A 52 5.02 -0.15 5.13
N SER A 53 6.12 0.14 5.82
CA SER A 53 6.33 -0.37 7.17
C SER A 53 5.49 0.40 8.19
N ALA A 54 5.40 1.73 8.10
CA ALA A 54 4.90 2.62 9.17
C ALA A 54 5.50 2.26 10.55
N ALA A 55 6.75 1.80 10.54
CA ALA A 55 7.47 1.37 11.73
C ALA A 55 7.77 2.57 12.62
N LEU A 56 7.54 2.39 13.92
CA LEU A 56 7.95 3.33 14.97
C LEU A 56 9.19 2.82 15.71
N ASP A 57 9.47 1.53 15.61
CA ASP A 57 10.64 0.86 16.19
C ASP A 57 11.40 0.07 15.10
N PRO A 58 12.75 0.04 15.12
CA PRO A 58 13.54 -0.74 14.17
C PRO A 58 13.17 -2.23 14.09
N LEU A 59 12.70 -2.85 15.17
CA LEU A 59 12.29 -4.26 15.22
C LEU A 59 11.03 -4.57 14.39
N GLU A 60 10.31 -3.54 13.96
CA GLU A 60 9.11 -3.65 13.13
C GLU A 60 9.42 -3.56 11.64
N MET A 61 10.65 -3.16 11.29
CA MET A 61 11.10 -3.13 9.91
C MET A 61 11.26 -4.53 9.36
N ARG A 62 10.99 -4.68 8.05
CA ARG A 62 11.19 -5.92 7.31
C ARG A 62 11.94 -5.60 6.03
N SER A 63 12.65 -6.59 5.49
CA SER A 63 13.30 -6.41 4.20
C SER A 63 12.25 -6.16 3.11
N PRO A 64 12.58 -5.42 2.03
CA PRO A 64 11.64 -5.21 0.92
C PRO A 64 11.14 -6.54 0.32
N HIS A 65 11.98 -7.58 0.30
CA HIS A 65 11.58 -8.90 -0.18
C HIS A 65 10.56 -9.58 0.74
N ASP A 66 10.72 -9.49 2.05
CA ASP A 66 9.74 -10.01 3.01
C ASP A 66 8.41 -9.28 2.91
N MET A 67 8.46 -7.96 2.72
CA MET A 67 7.25 -7.15 2.50
C MET A 67 6.54 -7.54 1.20
N ALA A 68 7.28 -7.74 0.10
CA ALA A 68 6.72 -8.20 -1.17
C ALA A 68 6.09 -9.60 -1.05
N ASN A 69 6.73 -10.49 -0.29
CA ASN A 69 6.19 -11.82 -0.01
C ASN A 69 4.92 -11.74 0.86
N PHE A 70 4.92 -10.89 1.89
CA PHE A 70 3.74 -10.64 2.71
C PHE A 70 2.58 -10.02 1.91
N ALA A 71 2.87 -9.19 0.91
CA ALA A 71 1.86 -8.65 0.01
C ALA A 71 1.00 -9.75 -0.66
N ALA A 72 1.57 -10.93 -0.91
CA ALA A 72 0.84 -12.07 -1.46
C ALA A 72 -0.24 -12.60 -0.49
N VAL A 73 0.00 -12.53 0.82
CA VAL A 73 -0.99 -12.86 1.87
C VAL A 73 -2.15 -11.86 1.85
N LEU A 74 -1.87 -10.58 1.58
CA LEU A 74 -2.90 -9.55 1.43
C LEU A 74 -3.68 -9.69 0.12
N GLY A 75 -3.15 -10.39 -0.88
CA GLY A 75 -3.78 -10.62 -2.19
C GLY A 75 -3.03 -9.99 -3.39
N LEU A 76 -1.92 -9.30 -3.14
CA LEU A 76 -1.02 -8.76 -4.17
C LEU A 76 0.02 -9.82 -4.57
N ARG A 77 -0.34 -10.69 -5.52
CA ARG A 77 0.48 -11.84 -5.90
C ARG A 77 1.45 -11.53 -7.05
N GLY A 78 2.55 -12.28 -7.10
CA GLY A 78 3.51 -12.24 -8.20
C GLY A 78 4.14 -10.87 -8.40
N ALA A 79 4.05 -10.33 -9.62
CA ALA A 79 4.62 -9.03 -9.96
C ALA A 79 4.00 -7.87 -9.14
N LEU A 80 2.71 -7.94 -8.80
CA LEU A 80 2.04 -6.90 -8.02
C LEU A 80 2.63 -6.75 -6.61
N GLY A 81 3.00 -7.86 -5.97
CA GLY A 81 3.62 -7.85 -4.65
C GLY A 81 4.96 -7.12 -4.66
N ARG A 82 5.83 -7.43 -5.64
CA ARG A 82 7.08 -6.69 -5.83
C ARG A 82 6.83 -5.23 -6.16
N GLN A 83 5.96 -4.94 -7.12
CA GLN A 83 5.65 -3.58 -7.54
C GLN A 83 5.13 -2.69 -6.41
N SER A 84 4.42 -3.28 -5.44
CA SER A 84 3.90 -2.56 -4.27
C SER A 84 4.98 -1.95 -3.37
N VAL A 85 6.22 -2.46 -3.43
CA VAL A 85 7.36 -1.96 -2.65
C VAL A 85 8.45 -1.30 -3.50
N SER A 86 8.31 -1.28 -4.83
CA SER A 86 9.26 -0.66 -5.76
C SER A 86 8.60 0.39 -6.67
N GLU A 87 7.97 -0.03 -7.76
CA GLU A 87 7.49 0.88 -8.81
C GLU A 87 6.30 1.75 -8.37
N VAL A 88 5.39 1.22 -7.55
CA VAL A 88 4.20 1.96 -7.11
C VAL A 88 4.58 3.12 -6.17
N PRO A 89 5.39 2.92 -5.11
CA PRO A 89 5.94 4.03 -4.33
C PRO A 89 6.68 5.07 -5.18
N PHE A 90 7.51 4.65 -6.13
CA PHE A 90 8.25 5.56 -7.00
C PHE A 90 7.31 6.45 -7.83
N ARG A 91 6.26 5.87 -8.42
CA ARG A 91 5.22 6.64 -9.14
C ARG A 91 4.46 7.59 -8.23
N ALA A 92 4.20 7.21 -6.98
CA ALA A 92 3.59 8.08 -5.99
C ALA A 92 4.48 9.30 -5.69
N LEU A 93 5.79 9.08 -5.51
CA LEU A 93 6.78 10.13 -5.31
C LEU A 93 6.88 11.08 -6.51
N GLN A 94 6.97 10.55 -7.74
CA GLN A 94 7.00 11.37 -8.96
C GLN A 94 5.76 12.27 -9.06
N ARG A 95 4.57 11.72 -8.78
CA ARG A 95 3.33 12.51 -8.77
C ARG A 95 3.34 13.58 -7.69
N GLY A 96 3.89 13.28 -6.51
CA GLY A 96 4.06 14.24 -5.42
C GLY A 96 5.00 15.38 -5.80
N ALA A 97 6.12 15.07 -6.46
CA ALA A 97 7.10 16.04 -6.91
C ALA A 97 6.51 17.04 -7.92
N LEU A 98 5.70 16.57 -8.87
CA LEU A 98 5.02 17.43 -9.85
C LEU A 98 3.99 18.39 -9.24
N ARG A 99 3.62 18.21 -7.96
CA ARG A 99 2.72 19.11 -7.23
C ARG A 99 3.46 20.11 -6.35
N ARG A 100 4.77 19.92 -6.14
CA ARG A 100 5.58 20.92 -5.44
C ARG A 100 5.85 22.08 -6.40
N PRO A 101 5.60 23.33 -6.00
CA PRO A 101 6.04 24.47 -6.79
C PRO A 101 7.58 24.45 -6.88
N LEU A 102 8.12 24.76 -8.06
CA LEU A 102 9.56 24.93 -8.24
C LEU A 102 10.00 26.12 -7.39
N GLY A 103 10.76 25.86 -6.31
CA GLY A 103 11.34 26.91 -5.45
C GLY A 103 10.90 26.94 -3.98
N ALA A 104 10.25 25.89 -3.46
CA ALA A 104 9.96 25.73 -2.03
C ALA A 104 10.91 24.73 -1.35
#